data_AF-D0W429-F1
#
_entry.id   AF-D0W429-F1
#
_cell.length_a   1.000
_cell.length_b   1.000
_cell.length_c   1.000
_cell.angle_alpha   90.00
_cell.angle_beta   90.00
_cell.angle_gamma   90.00
#
_symmetry.space_group_name_H-M   'P 1'
#
loop_
_entity.id
_entity.type
_entity.pdbx_description
1 polymer ?
#
loop_
_entity_poly.entity_id
_entity_poly.type
_entity_poly.pdbx_seq_one_letter_code
_entity_poly.pdbx_strand_id
1 'polypeptide(L)'
;MIIEHNGNIHKIARMTGNKNNFLEIILSDIHENIKIKLLTIKVKGENVINILPEEVSFYAKQGVDLIYEKYKRKFFISEISFCQSDSRPSSIYAFLTFHLLEDIIKNESPSNYT
;
A
#
# COMPACT_ATOMS: atom_id res chain seq x y z
N MET A 1 -0.81 -6.50 11.83
CA MET A 1 -0.66 -5.49 10.76
C MET A 1 -0.62 -4.15 11.44
N ILE A 2 0.20 -3.23 10.97
CA ILE A 2 0.35 -1.89 11.52
C ILE A 2 0.05 -0.92 10.39
N ILE A 3 -0.84 0.05 10.62
CA ILE A 3 -1.20 1.10 9.66
C ILE A 3 -0.84 2.44 10.27
N GLU A 4 -0.27 3.32 9.47
CA GLU A 4 0.05 4.70 9.84
C GLU A 4 -0.41 5.67 8.75
N HIS A 5 -0.88 6.84 9.17
CA HIS A 5 -1.33 7.91 8.29
C HIS A 5 -0.64 9.22 8.67
N ASN A 6 -0.12 9.95 7.69
CA ASN A 6 0.48 11.27 7.87
C ASN A 6 0.20 12.15 6.65
N GLY A 7 -0.87 12.95 6.73
CA GLY A 7 -1.39 13.70 5.59
C GLY A 7 -1.76 12.74 4.45
N ASN A 8 -1.17 12.94 3.28
CA ASN A 8 -1.40 12.11 2.08
C ASN A 8 -0.49 10.87 2.02
N ILE A 9 0.37 10.66 3.02
CA ILE A 9 1.27 9.50 3.09
C ILE A 9 0.64 8.45 3.99
N HIS A 10 0.45 7.25 3.47
CA HIS A 10 -0.17 6.15 4.20
C HIS A 10 0.71 4.92 4.11
N LYS A 11 0.92 4.24 5.24
CA LYS A 11 1.83 3.10 5.37
C LYS A 11 1.10 1.91 5.96
N ILE A 12 1.46 0.72 5.51
CA ILE A 12 0.98 -0.54 6.05
C ILE A 12 2.12 -1.56 6.10
N ALA A 13 2.30 -2.15 7.28
CA ALA A 13 3.24 -3.24 7.50
C ALA A 13 2.48 -4.51 7.91
N ARG A 14 2.76 -5.60 7.21
CA ARG A 14 2.26 -6.94 7.54
C ARG A 14 3.42 -7.84 7.91
N MET A 15 3.40 -8.32 9.15
CA MET A 15 4.33 -9.34 9.67
C MET A 15 3.51 -10.58 10.04
N THR A 16 3.85 -11.74 9.48
CA THR A 16 3.17 -13.01 9.76
C THR A 16 4.19 -14.14 9.73
N GLY A 17 4.62 -14.59 10.92
CA GLY A 17 5.73 -15.52 11.05
C GLY A 17 7.01 -14.92 10.47
N ASN A 18 7.64 -15.62 9.52
CA ASN A 18 8.82 -15.14 8.80
C ASN A 18 8.48 -14.27 7.56
N LYS A 19 7.19 -14.06 7.26
CA LYS A 19 6.76 -13.26 6.11
C LYS A 19 6.55 -11.81 6.51
N ASN A 20 7.24 -10.91 5.83
CA ASN A 20 7.14 -9.47 6.03
C ASN A 20 6.84 -8.79 4.70
N ASN A 21 5.92 -7.82 4.75
CA ASN A 21 5.56 -6.97 3.63
C ASN A 21 5.36 -5.55 4.12
N PHE A 22 5.86 -4.58 3.37
CA PHE A 22 5.70 -3.16 3.63
C PHE A 22 5.20 -2.46 2.37
N LEU A 23 4.19 -1.63 2.54
CA LEU A 23 3.69 -0.76 1.49
C LEU A 23 3.49 0.65 2.05
N GLU A 24 4.03 1.63 1.35
CA GLU A 24 3.70 3.03 1.53
C GLU A 24 3.12 3.55 0.22
N ILE A 25 2.04 4.31 0.31
CA ILE A 25 1.42 4.99 -0.82
C ILE A 25 1.31 6.49 -0.51
N ILE A 26 1.44 7.30 -1.55
CA ILE A 26 1.10 8.72 -1.50
C ILE A 26 -0.14 8.93 -2.36
N LEU A 27 -1.17 9.52 -1.77
CA LEU A 27 -2.39 9.88 -2.48
C LEU A 27 -2.27 11.22 -3.20
N SER A 28 -3.01 11.34 -4.30
CA SER A 28 -3.18 12.56 -5.07
C SER A 28 -4.67 12.82 -5.30
N ASP A 29 -5.01 14.08 -5.56
CA ASP A 29 -6.36 14.50 -5.91
C ASP A 29 -6.70 14.19 -7.37
N ILE A 30 -5.68 13.95 -8.21
CA ILE A 30 -5.82 13.70 -9.64
C ILE A 30 -5.13 12.41 -10.08
N HIS A 31 -5.60 11.87 -11.20
CA HIS A 31 -4.97 10.71 -11.82
C HIS A 31 -3.61 11.09 -12.45
N GLU A 32 -2.55 10.42 -12.01
CA GLU A 32 -1.18 10.63 -12.50
C GLU A 32 -0.46 9.30 -12.73
N ASN A 33 0.69 9.36 -13.39
CA ASN A 33 1.58 8.22 -13.49
C ASN A 33 2.19 7.88 -12.13
N ILE A 34 1.96 6.64 -11.67
CA ILE A 34 2.48 6.14 -10.40
C ILE A 34 4.00 6.09 -10.44
N LYS A 35 4.66 6.85 -9.55
CA LYS A 35 6.10 6.72 -9.29
C LYS A 35 6.34 5.54 -8.36
N ILE A 36 7.32 4.69 -8.66
CA ILE A 36 7.67 3.55 -7.80
C ILE A 36 9.05 3.79 -7.19
N LYS A 37 9.14 3.73 -5.87
CA LYS A 37 10.38 3.84 -5.11
C LYS A 37 10.68 2.55 -4.36
N LEU A 38 11.96 2.22 -4.31
CA LEU A 38 12.46 1.10 -3.53
C LEU A 38 12.88 1.60 -2.16
N LEU A 39 12.33 0.98 -1.12
CA LEU A 39 12.77 1.21 0.25
C LEU A 39 14.00 0.35 0.50
N THR A 40 15.13 1.01 0.67
CA THR A 40 16.37 0.32 1.05
C THR A 40 16.36 0.07 2.55
N ILE A 41 15.78 -1.03 2.98
CA ILE A 41 16.03 -1.55 4.33
C ILE A 41 17.38 -2.28 4.27
N LYS A 42 18.41 -1.73 4.92
CA LYS A 42 19.72 -2.39 5.05
C LYS A 42 19.59 -3.61 5.95
N VAL A 43 19.10 -4.72 5.42
CA VAL A 43 19.20 -6.01 6.09
C VAL A 43 20.59 -6.56 5.78
N LYS A 44 21.37 -6.85 6.83
CA LYS A 44 22.68 -7.51 6.67
C LYS A 44 22.43 -8.89 6.04
N GLY A 45 22.93 -9.08 4.82
CA GLY A 45 22.84 -10.35 4.11
C GLY A 45 21.78 -10.31 3.01
N GLU A 46 22.30 -10.30 1.78
CA GLU A 46 21.63 -10.61 0.51
C GLU A 46 20.69 -9.52 -0.07
N ASN A 47 21.09 -9.05 -1.26
CA ASN A 47 20.24 -8.32 -2.20
C ASN A 47 19.16 -9.26 -2.77
N VAL A 48 18.25 -9.75 -1.92
CA VAL A 48 17.17 -10.63 -2.35
C VAL A 48 16.12 -9.80 -3.07
N ILE A 49 16.03 -9.95 -4.39
CA ILE A 49 14.93 -9.41 -5.19
C ILE A 49 13.83 -10.47 -5.23
N ASN A 50 12.86 -10.35 -4.35
CA ASN A 50 11.67 -11.20 -4.35
C ASN A 50 10.54 -10.58 -5.15
N ILE A 51 10.36 -9.26 -5.11
CA ILE A 51 9.21 -8.56 -5.67
C ILE A 51 9.66 -7.54 -6.72
N LEU A 52 9.02 -7.56 -7.88
CA LEU A 52 9.29 -6.58 -8.95
C LEU A 52 8.38 -5.35 -8.84
N PRO A 53 8.88 -4.13 -9.16
CA PRO A 53 8.08 -2.91 -9.15
C PRO A 53 6.76 -3.01 -9.94
N GLU A 54 6.79 -3.63 -11.10
CA GLU A 54 5.64 -3.75 -12.01
C GLU A 54 4.54 -4.61 -11.38
N GLU A 55 4.92 -5.66 -10.64
CA GLU A 55 3.97 -6.50 -9.90
C GLU A 55 3.29 -5.70 -8.79
N VAL A 56 4.04 -4.88 -8.06
CA VAL A 56 3.49 -4.03 -6.99
C VAL A 56 2.49 -3.04 -7.56
N SER A 57 2.84 -2.34 -8.64
CA SER A 57 1.95 -1.38 -9.30
C SER A 57 0.68 -2.05 -9.82
N PHE A 58 0.82 -3.23 -10.44
CA PHE A 58 -0.32 -4.00 -10.94
C PHE A 58 -1.29 -4.39 -9.81
N TYR A 59 -0.79 -4.98 -8.72
CA TYR A 59 -1.64 -5.41 -7.61
C TYR A 59 -2.16 -4.24 -6.77
N ALA A 60 -1.40 -3.16 -6.61
CA ALA A 60 -1.89 -1.97 -5.94
C ALA A 60 -3.10 -1.36 -6.67
N LYS A 61 -3.07 -1.32 -8.01
CA LYS A 61 -4.24 -0.90 -8.82
C LYS A 61 -5.45 -1.81 -8.56
N GLN A 62 -5.27 -3.13 -8.51
CA GLN A 62 -6.36 -4.04 -8.14
C GLN A 62 -6.94 -3.73 -6.75
N GLY A 63 -6.09 -3.41 -5.77
CA GLY A 63 -6.55 -3.00 -4.44
C GLY A 63 -7.40 -1.72 -4.47
N VAL A 64 -7.04 -0.74 -5.31
CA VAL A 64 -7.83 0.47 -5.56
C VAL A 64 -9.18 0.13 -6.22
N ASP A 65 -9.17 -0.75 -7.23
CA ASP A 65 -10.38 -1.16 -7.93
C ASP A 65 -11.37 -1.84 -6.98
N LEU A 66 -10.88 -2.74 -6.09
CA LEU A 66 -11.69 -3.38 -5.06
C LEU A 66 -12.33 -2.38 -4.08
N ILE A 67 -11.61 -1.30 -3.73
CA ILE A 67 -12.15 -0.23 -2.90
C ILE A 67 -13.28 0.51 -3.63
N TYR A 68 -13.09 0.81 -4.91
CA TYR A 68 -14.14 1.43 -5.70
C TYR A 68 -15.36 0.50 -5.83
N GLU A 69 -15.16 -0.79 -6.05
CA GLU A 69 -16.27 -1.76 -6.12
C GLU A 69 -17.09 -1.79 -4.84
N LYS A 70 -16.43 -1.85 -3.68
CA LYS A 70 -17.06 -1.99 -2.36
C LYS A 70 -17.65 -0.68 -1.81
N TYR A 71 -16.91 0.41 -1.90
CA TYR A 71 -17.25 1.69 -1.23
C TYR A 71 -17.70 2.79 -2.21
N LYS A 72 -17.57 2.57 -3.52
CA LYS A 72 -17.79 3.62 -4.56
C LYS A 72 -16.91 4.86 -4.36
N ARG A 73 -15.84 4.75 -3.58
CA ARG A 73 -14.84 5.80 -3.34
C ARG A 73 -13.68 5.62 -4.31
N LYS A 74 -13.30 6.70 -4.99
CA LYS A 74 -12.13 6.73 -5.87
C LYS A 74 -10.92 7.25 -5.11
N PHE A 75 -9.78 6.60 -5.34
CA PHE A 75 -8.46 7.02 -4.87
C PHE A 75 -7.51 7.11 -6.05
N PHE A 76 -6.59 8.08 -6.01
CA PHE A 76 -5.49 8.18 -6.96
C PHE A 76 -4.18 8.09 -6.20
N ILE A 77 -3.33 7.14 -6.59
CA ILE A 77 -2.01 6.96 -6.01
C ILE A 77 -1.01 7.65 -6.93
N SER A 78 -0.20 8.56 -6.41
CA SER A 78 0.89 9.22 -7.14
C SER A 78 2.24 8.54 -6.94
N GLU A 79 2.44 7.90 -5.79
CA GLU A 79 3.69 7.19 -5.47
C GLU A 79 3.44 5.91 -4.67
N ILE A 80 4.24 4.88 -4.94
CA ILE A 80 4.30 3.63 -4.18
C ILE A 80 5.74 3.37 -3.75
N SER A 81 5.96 3.11 -2.46
CA SER A 81 7.24 2.67 -1.91
C SER A 81 7.11 1.28 -1.28
N PHE A 82 8.05 0.36 -1.59
CA PHE A 82 8.04 -1.02 -1.09
C PHE A 82 9.45 -1.60 -0.93
N CYS A 83 9.60 -2.74 -0.26
CA CYS A 83 10.89 -3.45 -0.14
C CYS A 83 10.99 -4.60 -1.15
N GLN A 84 12.05 -4.65 -1.96
CA GLN A 84 12.22 -5.74 -2.93
C GLN A 84 12.40 -7.11 -2.26
N SER A 85 12.90 -7.13 -1.03
CA SER A 85 13.06 -8.34 -0.21
C SER A 85 11.76 -8.84 0.40
N ASP A 86 10.64 -8.13 0.21
CA ASP A 86 9.35 -8.52 0.77
C ASP A 86 8.91 -9.91 0.34
N SER A 87 8.11 -10.53 1.20
CA SER A 87 7.72 -11.92 1.01
C SER A 87 6.72 -12.08 -0.13
N ARG A 88 6.95 -13.07 -0.99
CA ARG A 88 5.96 -13.56 -1.97
C ARG A 88 4.69 -14.10 -1.27
N PRO A 89 3.53 -14.11 -1.95
CA PRO A 89 3.31 -13.67 -3.34
C PRO A 89 3.09 -12.16 -3.48
N SER A 90 3.39 -11.60 -4.65
CA SER A 90 3.18 -10.18 -4.97
C SER A 90 1.69 -9.77 -4.94
N SER A 91 0.75 -10.72 -5.02
CA SER A 91 -0.69 -10.46 -4.85
C SER A 91 -1.05 -9.89 -3.48
N ILE A 92 -0.17 -10.01 -2.49
CA ILE A 92 -0.37 -9.39 -1.17
C ILE A 92 -0.52 -7.87 -1.26
N TYR A 93 0.06 -7.21 -2.26
CA TYR A 93 -0.04 -5.76 -2.40
C TYR A 93 -1.46 -5.28 -2.75
N ALA A 94 -2.28 -6.10 -3.41
CA ALA A 94 -3.70 -5.79 -3.58
C ALA A 94 -4.43 -5.75 -2.23
N PHE A 95 -4.16 -6.75 -1.39
CA PHE A 95 -4.71 -6.84 -0.04
C PHE A 95 -4.23 -5.69 0.86
N LEU A 96 -2.94 -5.35 0.80
CA LEU A 96 -2.38 -4.24 1.58
C LEU A 96 -2.98 -2.90 1.15
N THR A 97 -3.05 -2.62 -0.15
CA THR A 97 -3.66 -1.39 -0.67
C THR A 97 -5.13 -1.30 -0.27
N PHE A 98 -5.89 -2.40 -0.42
CA PHE A 98 -7.29 -2.44 0.00
C PHE A 98 -7.43 -2.08 1.48
N HIS A 99 -6.71 -2.75 2.38
CA HIS A 99 -6.84 -2.49 3.82
C HIS A 99 -6.38 -1.09 4.22
N LEU A 100 -5.33 -0.58 3.57
CA LEU A 100 -4.84 0.77 3.84
C LEU A 100 -5.89 1.84 3.47
N LEU A 101 -6.52 1.71 2.30
CA LEU A 101 -7.55 2.63 1.84
C LEU A 101 -8.89 2.45 2.59
N GLU A 102 -9.21 1.21 2.95
CA GLU A 102 -10.39 0.93 3.79
C GLU A 102 -10.26 1.60 5.16
N ASP A 103 -9.05 1.60 5.74
CA ASP A 103 -8.76 2.28 7.01
C ASP A 103 -8.93 3.80 6.88
N ILE A 104 -8.49 4.41 5.78
CA ILE A 104 -8.72 5.84 5.50
C ILE A 104 -10.22 6.15 5.50
N ILE A 105 -11.04 5.38 4.77
CA ILE A 105 -12.50 5.59 4.72
C ILE A 105 -13.13 5.49 6.12
N LYS A 106 -12.69 4.50 6.91
CA LYS A 106 -13.19 4.30 8.28
C LYS A 106 -12.77 5.43 9.22
N ASN A 107 -11.55 5.93 9.08
CA ASN A 107 -10.99 7.01 9.90
C ASN A 107 -11.44 8.42 9.45
N GLU A 108 -11.94 8.59 8.22
CA GLU A 108 -12.71 9.78 7.82
C GLU A 108 -14.05 9.87 8.57
N SER A 109 -14.51 8.76 9.17
CA SER A 109 -15.75 8.68 9.93
C SER A 109 -15.49 8.59 11.45
N PRO A 110 -15.13 9.72 12.11
CA PRO A 110 -15.85 10.05 13.34
C PRO A 110 -16.06 11.56 13.50
N SER A 111 -17.22 12.06 13.08
CA SER A 111 -17.81 13.24 13.70
C SER A 111 -19.29 12.97 13.90
N ASN A 112 -19.58 12.37 15.06
CA ASN A 112 -20.90 12.42 15.66
C ASN A 112 -21.38 13.88 15.63
N TYR A 113 -22.54 14.09 15.04
CA TYR A 113 -23.38 15.22 15.35
C TYR A 113 -23.57 15.26 16.87
N THR A 114 -23.01 16.27 17.52
CA THR A 114 -23.38 16.72 18.87
C THR A 114 -23.50 18.22 18.83
#